data_AF-K1TJA2-F1
#
_entry.id   AF-K1TJA2-F1
#
_cell.length_a   1.000
_cell.length_b   1.000
_cell.length_c   1.000
_cell.angle_alpha   90.00
_cell.angle_beta   90.00
_cell.angle_gamma   90.00
#
_symmetry.space_group_name_H-M   'P 1'
#
loop_
_entity.id
_entity.type
_entity.pdbx_description
1 polymer ?
#
loop_
_entity_poly.entity_id
_entity_poly.type
_entity_poly.pdbx_seq_one_letter_code
_entity_poly.pdbx_strand_id
1 'polypeptide(L)'
;MYNEYQPSLLLAPYIDKYWEFKGNPDYGMKINILPDGCTDFIFTLGEVADIAEQESLIMQPYRSYFVGPMSRYSTLITYAKSIHMFGIRFLPCGLFRFMQLPLEELGNQRISTFESGGIFNDSLAERLCEQPYIQDKIRLIESFLTQALCTNNKIEKQISYAVDC
;
A
#
# COMPACT_ATOMS: atom_id res chain seq x y z
N MET A 1 -13.63 -9.58 7.82
CA MET A 1 -13.72 -8.46 8.77
C MET A 1 -12.73 -7.39 8.33
N TYR A 2 -13.19 -6.14 8.25
CA TYR A 2 -12.37 -4.97 7.89
C TYR A 2 -12.09 -4.17 9.15
N ASN A 3 -10.83 -3.80 9.37
CA ASN A 3 -10.40 -2.99 10.50
C ASN A 3 -9.47 -1.87 10.03
N GLU A 4 -9.52 -0.72 10.71
CA GLU A 4 -8.67 0.44 10.44
C GLU A 4 -7.85 0.79 11.68
N TYR A 5 -6.64 1.29 11.46
CA TYR A 5 -5.69 1.66 12.51
C TYR A 5 -5.04 3.00 12.18
N GLN A 6 -4.88 3.83 13.21
CA GLN A 6 -4.28 5.15 13.07
C GLN A 6 -2.74 5.05 12.99
N PRO A 7 -2.08 5.92 12.20
CA PRO A 7 -0.64 6.03 12.20
C PRO A 7 -0.12 6.72 13.46
N SER A 8 1.17 6.54 13.72
CA SER A 8 1.91 7.35 14.69
C SER A 8 1.86 8.84 14.30
N LEU A 9 2.02 9.70 15.30
CA LEU A 9 2.00 11.16 15.12
C LEU A 9 3.01 11.66 14.08
N LEU A 10 4.15 10.95 13.93
CA LEU A 10 5.17 11.29 12.95
C LEU A 10 4.71 11.06 11.51
N LEU A 11 3.88 10.03 11.28
CA LEU A 11 3.44 9.60 9.95
C LEU A 11 2.03 10.10 9.60
N ALA A 12 1.26 10.58 10.58
CA ALA A 12 -0.07 11.17 10.40
C ALA A 12 -0.16 12.29 9.35
N PRO A 13 0.89 13.11 9.08
CA PRO A 13 0.84 14.07 7.98
C PRO A 13 0.85 13.45 6.57
N TYR A 14 1.20 12.16 6.44
CA TYR A 14 1.38 11.50 5.15
C TYR A 14 0.44 10.30 4.95
N ILE A 15 0.00 9.68 6.04
CA ILE A 15 -0.79 8.45 6.06
C ILE A 15 -2.13 8.78 6.70
N ASP A 16 -3.22 8.38 6.04
CA ASP A 16 -4.56 8.49 6.58
C ASP A 16 -4.81 7.36 7.58
N LYS A 17 -4.57 6.11 7.14
CA LYS A 17 -4.77 4.92 7.96
C LYS A 17 -3.99 3.71 7.47
N TYR A 18 -3.79 2.76 8.36
CA TYR A 18 -3.56 1.37 8.00
C TYR A 18 -4.88 0.62 8.02
N TRP A 19 -5.04 -0.36 7.16
CA TRP A 19 -6.25 -1.19 7.14
C TRP A 19 -5.91 -2.67 6.97
N GLU A 20 -6.74 -3.52 7.56
CA GLU A 20 -6.63 -4.97 7.45
C GLU A 20 -7.97 -5.54 7.02
N PHE A 21 -7.95 -6.35 5.97
CA PHE A 21 -9.09 -7.15 5.55
C PHE A 21 -8.75 -8.63 5.70
N LYS A 22 -9.41 -9.30 6.65
CA LYS A 22 -9.17 -10.72 6.94
C LYS A 22 -10.47 -11.49 7.06
N GLY A 23 -10.59 -12.61 6.36
CA GLY A 23 -11.76 -13.48 6.49
C GLY A 23 -11.85 -14.57 5.44
N ASN A 24 -12.94 -15.34 5.51
CA ASN A 24 -13.25 -16.40 4.57
C ASN A 24 -14.44 -15.92 3.73
N PRO A 25 -14.19 -15.36 2.54
CA PRO A 25 -15.29 -14.88 1.71
C PRO A 25 -16.00 -16.05 1.03
N ASP A 26 -17.26 -15.83 0.67
CA ASP A 26 -17.95 -16.78 -0.21
C ASP A 26 -17.35 -16.75 -1.62
N TYR A 27 -17.39 -17.89 -2.30
CA TYR A 27 -16.90 -17.98 -3.68
C TYR A 27 -17.68 -17.02 -4.60
N GLY A 28 -16.96 -16.12 -5.27
CA GLY A 28 -17.54 -15.08 -6.12
C GLY A 28 -18.07 -13.86 -5.36
N MET A 29 -17.80 -13.71 -4.06
CA MET A 29 -18.15 -12.51 -3.30
C MET A 29 -17.49 -11.28 -3.94
N LYS A 30 -18.28 -10.21 -4.10
CA LYS A 30 -17.84 -8.94 -4.68
C LYS A 30 -17.60 -7.92 -3.59
N ILE A 31 -16.44 -7.28 -3.61
CA ILE A 31 -16.05 -6.20 -2.70
C ILE A 31 -15.82 -4.94 -3.54
N ASN A 32 -16.62 -3.91 -3.31
CA ASN A 32 -16.49 -2.64 -4.02
C ASN A 32 -15.46 -1.75 -3.33
N ILE A 33 -14.51 -1.25 -4.11
CA ILE A 33 -13.50 -0.26 -3.72
C ILE A 33 -13.93 1.07 -4.35
N LEU A 34 -14.18 2.08 -3.51
CA LEU A 34 -14.70 3.38 -3.95
C LEU A 34 -13.57 4.28 -4.47
N PRO A 35 -13.86 5.18 -5.44
CA PRO A 35 -12.93 6.20 -5.89
C PRO A 35 -12.93 7.37 -4.90
N ASP A 36 -12.12 7.26 -3.85
CA ASP A 36 -11.98 8.30 -2.81
C ASP A 36 -10.78 9.24 -3.06
N GLY A 37 -10.07 9.05 -4.17
CA GLY A 37 -8.89 9.83 -4.53
C GLY A 37 -7.66 9.54 -3.66
N CYS A 38 -7.75 8.55 -2.75
CA CYS A 38 -6.61 8.07 -1.98
C CYS A 38 -5.76 7.09 -2.80
N THR A 39 -4.50 6.98 -2.38
CA THR A 39 -3.55 6.02 -2.93
C THR A 39 -3.27 4.96 -1.87
N ASP A 40 -3.36 3.69 -2.26
CA ASP A 40 -3.13 2.56 -1.37
C ASP A 40 -1.89 1.76 -1.82
N PHE A 41 -1.06 1.37 -0.85
CA PHE A 41 -0.15 0.24 -0.99
C PHE A 41 -0.78 -0.98 -0.31
N ILE A 42 -0.89 -2.08 -1.05
CA ILE A 42 -1.62 -3.27 -0.61
C ILE A 42 -0.68 -4.47 -0.62
N PHE A 43 -0.69 -5.21 0.48
CA PHE A 43 0.06 -6.45 0.68
C PHE A 43 -0.92 -7.60 0.84
N THR A 44 -0.74 -8.64 0.05
CA THR A 44 -1.47 -9.89 0.21
C THR A 44 -0.67 -10.80 1.14
N LEU A 45 -1.25 -11.17 2.28
CA LEU A 45 -0.57 -11.93 3.35
C LEU A 45 -1.10 -13.37 3.48
N GLY A 46 -1.82 -13.84 2.46
CA GLY A 46 -2.41 -15.18 2.40
C GLY A 46 -2.93 -15.44 0.98
N GLU A 47 -3.82 -16.43 0.84
CA GLU A 47 -4.55 -16.64 -0.42
C GLU A 47 -5.35 -15.38 -0.82
N VAL A 48 -5.60 -15.22 -2.11
CA VAL A 48 -6.12 -13.96 -2.68
C VAL A 48 -7.29 -14.18 -3.63
N ALA A 49 -8.11 -13.15 -3.71
CA ALA A 49 -9.17 -12.97 -4.69
C ALA A 49 -8.63 -12.54 -6.05
N ASP A 50 -9.34 -12.87 -7.13
CA ASP A 50 -9.10 -12.21 -8.42
C ASP A 50 -9.82 -10.85 -8.45
N ILE A 51 -9.37 -9.94 -9.29
CA ILE A 51 -10.13 -8.72 -9.60
C ILE A 51 -10.72 -8.94 -10.99
N ALA A 52 -12.05 -8.89 -11.15
CA ALA A 52 -12.73 -9.43 -12.34
C ALA A 52 -13.51 -8.42 -13.19
N GLU A 53 -13.18 -7.13 -13.15
CA GLU A 53 -13.67 -6.19 -14.16
C GLU A 53 -12.55 -5.72 -15.08
N GLN A 54 -12.55 -6.31 -16.29
CA GLN A 54 -12.02 -5.96 -17.63
C GLN A 54 -10.77 -5.09 -17.85
N GLU A 55 -10.18 -4.49 -16.82
CA GLU A 55 -8.93 -3.71 -16.83
C GLU A 55 -8.12 -3.98 -15.55
N SER A 56 -8.24 -5.19 -14.99
CA SER A 56 -7.89 -5.45 -13.60
C SER A 56 -6.67 -6.36 -13.40
N LEU A 57 -5.75 -5.90 -12.55
CA LEU A 57 -4.63 -6.68 -12.03
C LEU A 57 -5.14 -7.85 -11.18
N ILE A 58 -4.81 -9.07 -11.58
CA ILE A 58 -5.02 -10.25 -10.73
C ILE A 58 -3.98 -10.22 -9.61
N MET A 59 -4.45 -10.02 -8.38
CA MET A 59 -3.57 -10.09 -7.22
C MET A 59 -3.15 -11.54 -7.01
N GLN A 60 -1.89 -11.72 -6.63
CA GLN A 60 -1.25 -12.99 -6.35
C GLN A 60 -0.96 -13.05 -4.84
N PRO A 61 -0.93 -14.24 -4.24
CA PRO A 61 -0.57 -14.41 -2.83
C PRO A 61 0.83 -13.90 -2.55
N TYR A 62 1.04 -13.30 -1.36
CA TYR A 62 2.36 -12.89 -0.87
C TYR A 62 3.05 -11.86 -1.77
N ARG A 63 2.28 -10.92 -2.32
CA ARG A 63 2.76 -9.86 -3.20
C ARG A 63 2.35 -8.49 -2.71
N SER A 64 3.04 -7.50 -3.23
CA SER A 64 2.78 -6.09 -2.99
C SER A 64 2.30 -5.35 -4.24
N TYR A 65 1.41 -4.40 -4.01
CA TYR A 65 0.64 -3.74 -5.05
C TYR A 65 0.50 -2.26 -4.77
N PHE A 66 0.70 -1.48 -5.82
CA PHE A 66 0.36 -0.07 -5.86
C PHE A 66 -1.03 0.10 -6.47
N VAL A 67 -1.90 0.83 -5.77
CA VAL A 67 -3.20 1.26 -6.29
C VAL A 67 -3.25 2.79 -6.24
N GLY A 68 -3.13 3.41 -7.40
CA GLY A 68 -3.22 4.85 -7.54
C GLY A 68 -4.64 5.40 -7.34
N PRO A 69 -4.79 6.72 -7.27
CA PRO A 69 -6.09 7.35 -7.12
C PRO A 69 -7.00 6.95 -8.27
N MET A 70 -8.17 6.39 -7.92
CA MET A 70 -9.12 5.87 -8.89
C MET A 70 -10.18 6.92 -9.21
N SER A 71 -10.52 7.03 -10.49
CA SER A 71 -11.61 7.88 -10.99
C SER A 71 -12.96 7.17 -11.06
N ARG A 72 -12.96 5.83 -10.91
CA ARG A 72 -14.13 4.96 -10.94
C ARG A 72 -14.06 3.95 -9.81
N TYR A 73 -15.21 3.49 -9.31
CA TYR A 73 -15.22 2.37 -8.38
C TYR A 73 -14.68 1.11 -9.05
N SER A 74 -14.28 0.13 -8.27
CA SER A 74 -13.82 -1.15 -8.78
C SER A 74 -14.27 -2.30 -7.92
N THR A 75 -14.38 -3.47 -8.52
CA THR A 75 -14.90 -4.65 -7.86
C THR A 75 -13.82 -5.72 -7.74
N LEU A 76 -13.47 -6.09 -6.51
CA LEU A 76 -12.64 -7.26 -6.21
C LEU A 76 -13.55 -8.48 -6.07
N ILE A 77 -13.21 -9.60 -6.72
CA ILE A 77 -14.03 -10.82 -6.75
C ILE A 77 -13.28 -11.99 -6.14
N THR A 78 -13.77 -12.48 -5.01
CA THR A 78 -13.04 -13.46 -4.22
C THR A 78 -13.26 -14.89 -4.70
N TYR A 79 -12.22 -15.54 -5.21
CA TYR A 79 -12.23 -16.97 -5.53
C TYR A 79 -11.40 -17.83 -4.58
N ALA A 80 -10.73 -17.23 -3.59
CA ALA A 80 -9.99 -17.92 -2.55
C ALA A 80 -10.86 -18.28 -1.34
N LYS A 81 -10.46 -19.35 -0.63
CA LYS A 81 -11.13 -19.81 0.60
C LYS A 81 -10.88 -18.89 1.79
N SER A 82 -9.78 -18.15 1.74
CA SER A 82 -9.41 -17.16 2.74
C SER A 82 -8.75 -15.96 2.08
N ILE A 83 -8.90 -14.80 2.69
CA ILE A 83 -8.22 -13.57 2.31
C ILE A 83 -7.58 -12.99 3.54
N HIS A 84 -6.33 -12.55 3.39
CA HIS A 84 -5.67 -11.68 4.33
C HIS A 84 -4.94 -10.60 3.56
N MET A 85 -5.43 -9.38 3.66
CA MET A 85 -4.84 -8.20 3.04
C MET A 85 -4.52 -7.18 4.12
N PHE A 86 -3.39 -6.51 3.95
CA PHE A 86 -2.98 -5.38 4.75
C PHE A 86 -2.69 -4.23 3.80
N GLY A 87 -3.13 -3.01 4.13
CA GLY A 87 -2.87 -1.85 3.30
C GLY A 87 -2.48 -0.60 4.08
N ILE A 88 -1.75 0.27 3.38
CA ILE A 88 -1.37 1.60 3.82
C ILE A 88 -2.08 2.58 2.92
N ARG A 89 -2.93 3.42 3.52
CA ARG A 89 -3.60 4.50 2.83
C ARG A 89 -2.87 5.81 3.00
N PHE A 90 -2.40 6.37 1.90
CA PHE A 90 -1.74 7.68 1.91
C PHE A 90 -2.76 8.79 1.76
N LEU A 91 -2.51 9.89 2.47
CA LEU A 91 -3.16 11.17 2.20
C LEU A 91 -2.76 11.66 0.80
N PRO A 92 -3.56 12.54 0.17
CA PRO A 92 -3.15 13.21 -1.07
C PRO A 92 -1.73 13.77 -0.95
N CYS A 93 -0.88 13.46 -1.93
CA CYS A 93 0.55 13.82 -1.96
C CYS A 93 1.42 13.19 -0.84
N GLY A 94 0.88 12.47 0.13
CA GLY A 94 1.65 11.87 1.23
C GLY A 94 2.67 10.83 0.74
N LEU A 95 2.32 10.08 -0.31
CA LEU A 95 3.17 9.04 -0.87
C LEU A 95 4.51 9.57 -1.41
N PHE A 96 4.55 10.79 -1.92
CA PHE A 96 5.75 11.37 -2.53
C PHE A 96 6.95 11.44 -1.62
N ARG A 97 6.73 11.51 -0.31
CA ARG A 97 7.85 11.51 0.65
C ARG A 97 8.55 10.16 0.72
N PHE A 98 7.93 9.10 0.21
CA PHE A 98 8.44 7.72 0.25
C PHE A 98 8.78 7.16 -1.13
N MET A 99 8.40 7.85 -2.21
CA MET A 99 8.61 7.39 -3.58
C MET A 99 8.98 8.53 -4.52
N GLN A 100 9.95 8.27 -5.39
CA GLN A 100 10.36 9.16 -6.49
C GLN A 100 9.67 8.72 -7.79
N LEU A 101 8.33 8.83 -7.87
CA LEU A 101 7.59 8.59 -9.10
C LEU A 101 6.85 9.86 -9.55
N PRO A 102 6.79 10.16 -10.86
CA PRO A 102 5.97 11.25 -11.39
C PRO A 102 4.48 10.91 -11.25
N LEU A 103 3.68 11.82 -10.64
CA LEU A 103 2.23 11.63 -10.42
C LEU A 103 1.43 11.34 -11.68
N GLU A 104 1.86 11.94 -12.80
CA GLU A 104 1.13 11.92 -14.06
C GLU A 104 0.99 10.50 -14.60
N GLU A 105 1.84 9.58 -14.15
CA GLU A 105 1.81 8.16 -14.55
C GLU A 105 1.00 7.28 -13.61
N LEU A 106 0.55 7.75 -12.44
CA LEU A 106 0.01 6.89 -11.36
C LEU A 106 -1.51 6.87 -11.25
N GLY A 107 -2.22 7.80 -11.90
CA GLY A 107 -3.69 7.84 -11.88
C GLY A 107 -4.30 6.60 -12.53
N ASN A 108 -5.30 5.99 -11.89
CA ASN A 108 -5.94 4.73 -12.32
C ASN A 108 -4.97 3.54 -12.52
N GLN A 109 -3.72 3.62 -12.04
CA GLN A 109 -2.78 2.51 -12.17
C GLN A 109 -2.96 1.46 -11.08
N ARG A 110 -2.78 0.20 -11.48
CA ARG A 110 -2.60 -0.93 -10.58
C ARG A 110 -1.35 -1.68 -10.99
N ILE A 111 -0.31 -1.56 -10.18
CA ILE A 111 1.01 -2.06 -10.54
C ILE A 111 1.47 -3.03 -9.48
N SER A 112 1.89 -4.23 -9.90
CA SER A 112 2.67 -5.12 -9.05
C SER A 112 4.01 -4.46 -8.77
N THR A 113 4.37 -4.31 -7.50
CA THR A 113 5.59 -3.56 -7.13
C THR A 113 6.84 -4.42 -7.26
N PHE A 114 6.72 -5.65 -7.79
CA PHE A 114 7.80 -6.57 -8.13
C PHE A 114 8.94 -5.93 -8.93
N GLU A 115 8.63 -4.96 -9.80
CA GLU A 115 9.63 -4.28 -10.65
C GLU A 115 10.06 -2.90 -10.13
N SER A 116 9.42 -2.40 -9.06
CA SER A 116 9.74 -1.10 -8.49
C SER A 116 10.82 -1.26 -7.41
N GLY A 117 12.00 -0.65 -7.61
CA GLY A 117 13.11 -0.65 -6.63
C GLY A 117 12.84 0.13 -5.33
N GLY A 118 11.57 0.29 -4.95
CA GLY A 118 11.14 1.02 -3.76
C GLY A 118 11.06 0.16 -2.50
N ILE A 119 10.74 0.81 -1.38
CA ILE A 119 10.60 0.17 -0.06
C ILE A 119 9.39 -0.78 0.04
N PHE A 120 8.42 -0.64 -0.86
CA PHE A 120 7.18 -1.42 -0.86
C PHE A 120 7.27 -2.58 -1.86
N ASN A 121 8.07 -3.58 -1.53
CA ASN A 121 8.34 -4.74 -2.39
C ASN A 121 7.93 -6.06 -1.73
N ASP A 122 8.07 -7.16 -2.46
CA ASP A 122 7.62 -8.48 -2.00
C ASP A 122 8.39 -8.99 -0.78
N SER A 123 9.65 -8.56 -0.58
CA SER A 123 10.38 -8.87 0.65
C SER A 123 9.73 -8.23 1.89
N LEU A 124 9.15 -7.03 1.73
CA LEU A 124 8.34 -6.44 2.79
C LEU A 124 7.04 -7.23 2.99
N ALA A 125 6.39 -7.70 1.92
CA ALA A 125 5.20 -8.55 2.01
C ALA A 125 5.47 -9.85 2.79
N GLU A 126 6.59 -10.52 2.51
CA GLU A 126 7.05 -11.72 3.22
C GLU A 126 7.25 -11.44 4.71
N ARG A 127 8.00 -10.38 5.05
CA ARG A 127 8.25 -10.00 6.46
C ARG A 127 6.97 -9.63 7.21
N LEU A 128 5.99 -9.03 6.52
CA LEU A 128 4.68 -8.75 7.07
C LEU A 128 3.88 -10.03 7.35
N CYS A 129 4.00 -11.03 6.47
CA CYS A 129 3.37 -12.33 6.64
C CYS A 129 3.90 -13.07 7.88
N GLU A 130 5.19 -12.92 8.19
CA GLU A 130 5.83 -13.51 9.39
C GLU A 130 5.34 -12.90 10.70
N GLN A 131 4.71 -11.72 10.67
CA GLN A 131 4.21 -11.07 11.88
C GLN A 131 2.85 -11.64 12.30
N PRO A 132 2.70 -12.19 13.51
CA PRO A 132 1.44 -12.80 13.94
C PRO A 132 0.37 -11.75 14.25
N TYR A 133 0.75 -10.61 14.84
CA TYR A 133 -0.20 -9.59 15.28
C TYR A 133 -0.18 -8.36 14.36
N ILE A 134 -1.32 -7.68 14.28
CA ILE A 134 -1.48 -6.47 13.47
C ILE A 134 -0.57 -5.33 13.94
N GLN A 135 -0.35 -5.22 15.26
CA GLN A 135 0.53 -4.21 15.83
C GLN A 135 1.99 -4.41 15.45
N ASP A 136 2.42 -5.66 15.20
CA ASP A 136 3.78 -5.95 14.73
C ASP A 136 3.95 -5.55 13.26
N LYS A 137 2.93 -5.80 12.43
CA LYS A 137 2.89 -5.36 11.03
C LYS A 137 2.99 -3.83 10.91
N ILE A 138 2.19 -3.13 11.72
CA ILE A 138 2.21 -1.66 11.77
C ILE A 138 3.59 -1.17 12.20
N ARG A 139 4.13 -1.67 13.32
CA ARG A 139 5.48 -1.29 13.80
C ARG A 139 6.57 -1.53 12.75
N LEU A 140 6.51 -2.66 12.05
CA LEU A 140 7.42 -2.98 10.96
C LEU A 140 7.36 -1.92 9.86
N ILE A 141 6.17 -1.62 9.34
CA ILE A 141 5.98 -0.60 8.30
C ILE A 141 6.41 0.78 8.77
N GLU A 142 6.01 1.18 9.97
CA GLU A 142 6.38 2.50 10.51
C GLU A 142 7.90 2.66 10.62
N SER A 143 8.63 1.60 10.96
CA SER A 143 10.09 1.62 11.01
C SER A 143 10.71 1.90 9.63
N PHE A 144 10.20 1.25 8.57
CA PHE A 144 10.65 1.48 7.20
C PHE A 144 10.32 2.89 6.70
N LEU A 145 9.10 3.36 6.94
CA LEU A 145 8.66 4.68 6.54
C LEU A 145 9.45 5.78 7.27
N THR A 146 9.66 5.63 8.57
CA THR A 146 10.47 6.57 9.36
C THR A 146 11.92 6.61 8.88
N GLN A 147 12.50 5.46 8.54
CA GLN A 147 13.85 5.39 7.96
C GLN A 147 13.92 6.08 6.59
N ALA A 148 12.91 5.90 5.74
CA ALA A 148 12.82 6.58 4.45
C ALA A 148 12.73 8.10 4.61
N LEU A 149 11.92 8.61 5.56
CA LEU A 149 11.84 10.04 5.88
C LEU A 149 13.20 10.60 6.32
N CYS A 150 13.90 9.90 7.22
CA CYS A 150 15.22 10.32 7.69
C CYS A 150 16.24 10.40 6.55
N THR A 151 16.19 9.47 5.61
CA THR A 151 17.13 9.39 4.48
C THR A 151 16.85 10.52 3.48
N ASN A 152 15.59 10.74 3.12
CA ASN A 152 15.21 11.79 2.18
C ASN A 152 15.48 13.19 2.73
N ASN A 153 15.24 13.42 4.03
CA ASN A 153 15.56 14.70 4.68
C ASN A 153 17.06 15.01 4.67
N LYS A 154 17.94 13.99 4.69
CA LYS A 154 19.40 14.19 4.57
C LYS A 154 19.81 14.61 3.16
N ILE A 155 19.19 14.02 2.14
CA ILE A 155 19.45 14.35 0.73
C ILE A 155 19.00 15.79 0.44
N GLU A 156 17.80 16.20 0.88
CA GLU A 156 17.30 17.58 0.70
C GLU A 156 18.25 18.62 1.31
N LYS A 157 18.77 18.37 2.52
CA LYS A 157 19.74 19.27 3.18
C LYS A 157 21.08 19.36 2.44
N GLN A 158 21.52 18.28 1.79
CA GLN A 158 22.76 18.28 1.00
C GLN A 158 22.57 19.05 -0.31
N ILE A 159 21.41 18.93 -0.95
CA ILE A 159 21.09 19.67 -2.18
C ILE A 159 20.95 21.15 -1.88
N SER A 160 20.25 21.55 -0.81
CA SER A 160 20.14 22.98 -0.46
C SER A 160 21.52 23.62 -0.23
N TYR A 161 22.44 22.90 0.42
CA TYR A 161 23.80 23.39 0.64
C TYR A 161 24.61 23.54 -0.66
N ALA A 162 24.33 22.72 -1.67
CA ALA A 162 25.03 22.74 -2.96
C ALA A 162 24.54 23.84 -3.92
N VAL A 163 23.31 24.33 -3.74
CA VAL A 163 22.71 25.39 -4.56
C VAL A 163 23.01 26.80 -4.00
N ASP A 164 23.38 26.89 -2.72
CA ASP A 164 23.80 28.13 -2.05
C ASP A 164 25.32 28.43 -2.15
N CYS A 165 26.04 27.80 -3.11
CA CYS A 165 27.47 28.01 -3.36
C CYS A 165 27.76 28.75 -4.67
#